data_AF-A0A8S9WAH8-F1
#
_entry.id   AF-A0A8S9WAH8-F1
#
_cell.length_a   1.000
_cell.length_b   1.000
_cell.length_c   1.000
_cell.angle_alpha   90.00
_cell.angle_beta   90.00
_cell.angle_gamma   90.00
#
_symmetry.space_group_name_H-M   'P 1'
#
loop_
_entity.id
_entity.type
_entity.pdbx_description
1 polymer ?
#
loop_
_entity_poly.entity_id
_entity_poly.type
_entity_poly.pdbx_seq_one_letter_code
_entity_poly.pdbx_strand_id
1 'polypeptide(L)'
;MLNIFKIEEKERGKIYHIRIIDEEIELMMQIKYSPDADVLLVKLREGKLVDSVDVAEGLIAHYGEDGSVLEIEILDASTVVELKNLSFSLTGMLTSHQTEGVKA
;
A
#
# COMPACT_ATOMS: atom_id res chain seq x y z
N MET A 1 11.22 16.50 9.49
CA MET A 1 12.28 15.84 8.70
C MET A 1 11.69 15.50 7.34
N LEU A 2 12.44 15.62 6.25
CA LEU A 2 11.90 15.48 4.89
C LEU A 2 11.70 13.98 4.58
N ASN A 3 10.47 13.53 4.43
CA ASN A 3 10.18 12.16 4.00
C ASN A 3 10.72 11.97 2.58
N ILE A 4 11.70 11.08 2.42
CA ILE A 4 12.29 10.77 1.12
C ILE A 4 11.36 9.75 0.43
N PHE A 5 10.58 10.21 -0.55
CA PHE A 5 9.79 9.33 -1.40
C PHE A 5 10.68 8.83 -2.55
N LYS A 6 10.92 7.52 -2.62
CA LYS A 6 11.59 6.91 -3.78
C LYS A 6 10.53 6.27 -4.67
N ILE A 7 10.32 6.86 -5.85
CA ILE A 7 9.52 6.26 -6.91
C ILE A 7 10.49 5.52 -7.83
N GLU A 8 10.40 4.20 -7.89
CA GLU A 8 11.17 3.38 -8.84
C GLU A 8 10.23 2.88 -9.95
N GLU A 9 10.50 3.29 -11.19
CA GLU A 9 9.85 2.76 -12.39
C GLU A 9 10.68 1.60 -12.93
N LYS A 10 10.07 0.42 -13.14
CA LYS A 10 10.72 -0.73 -13.78
C LYS A 10 10.02 -1.07 -15.09
N GLU A 11 10.76 -0.98 -16.20
CA GLU A 11 10.27 -1.36 -17.52
C GLU A 11 10.25 -2.88 -17.71
N ARG A 12 9.18 -3.51 -17.21
CA ARG A 12 8.52 -4.66 -17.83
C ARG A 12 7.11 -4.73 -17.25
N GLY A 13 6.15 -4.14 -17.96
CA GLY A 13 4.74 -4.11 -17.57
C GLY A 13 4.34 -3.00 -16.57
N LYS A 14 4.80 -1.75 -16.76
CA LYS A 14 4.36 -0.53 -16.05
C LYS A 14 3.93 -0.73 -14.58
N ILE A 15 4.85 -1.23 -13.75
CA ILE A 15 4.66 -1.32 -12.30
C ILE A 15 5.31 -0.09 -11.66
N TYR A 16 4.51 0.74 -11.01
CA TYR A 16 5.02 1.86 -10.21
C TYR A 16 5.32 1.37 -8.80
N HIS A 17 6.59 1.21 -8.45
CA HIS A 17 6.97 0.93 -7.06
C HIS A 17 7.05 2.26 -6.32
N ILE A 18 5.99 2.62 -5.60
CA ILE A 18 6.06 3.69 -4.59
C ILE A 18 6.52 3.01 -3.30
N ARG A 19 7.75 3.28 -2.89
CA ARG A 19 8.25 2.85 -1.57
C ARG A 19 8.38 4.08 -0.68
N ILE A 20 7.72 4.02 0.46
CA ILE A 20 7.81 5.04 1.50
C ILE A 20 8.63 4.41 2.61
N ILE A 21 9.81 4.97 2.87
CA ILE A 21 10.72 4.46 3.92
C ILE A 21 10.73 5.52 5.01
N ASP A 22 10.34 5.14 6.22
CA ASP A 22 10.74 5.85 7.43
C ASP A 22 12.06 5.21 7.89
N GLU A 23 13.12 5.99 8.13
CA GLU A 23 14.43 5.44 8.55
C GLU A 23 14.35 4.70 9.90
N GLU A 24 13.29 4.93 10.70
CA GLU A 24 13.02 4.20 11.93
C GLU A 24 12.00 3.05 11.77
N ILE A 25 11.23 2.99 10.67
CA ILE A 25 10.15 2.01 10.48
C ILE A 25 10.12 1.50 9.04
N GLU A 26 10.34 0.20 8.83
CA GLU A 26 10.11 -0.46 7.53
C GLU A 26 8.60 -0.59 7.21
N LEU A 27 7.95 0.54 6.93
CA LEU A 27 6.59 0.57 6.41
C LEU A 27 6.60 0.34 4.90
N MET A 28 6.59 -0.92 4.46
CA MET A 28 6.46 -1.24 3.04
C MET A 28 4.99 -1.24 2.59
N MET A 29 4.43 -0.04 2.40
CA MET A 29 3.24 0.10 1.57
C MET A 29 3.65 -0.01 0.09
N GLN A 30 2.87 -0.73 -0.71
CA GLN A 30 3.12 -0.89 -2.14
C GLN A 30 1.80 -0.83 -2.91
N ILE A 31 1.82 -0.12 -4.04
CA ILE A 31 0.75 -0.20 -5.04
C ILE A 31 1.34 -0.85 -6.29
N LYS A 32 0.64 -1.84 -6.87
CA LYS A 32 1.07 -2.54 -8.07
C LYS A 32 -0.11 -2.76 -9.01
N TYR A 33 -0.01 -2.24 -10.22
CA TYR A 33 -0.93 -2.58 -11.29
C TYR A 33 -0.33 -3.70 -12.16
N SER A 34 -1.12 -4.71 -12.49
CA SER A 34 -0.79 -5.80 -13.40
C SER A 34 -1.66 -5.69 -14.66
N PRO A 35 -1.13 -5.17 -15.79
CA PRO A 35 -1.91 -5.05 -17.02
C PRO A 35 -2.39 -6.40 -17.58
N ASP A 36 -1.61 -7.47 -17.38
CA ASP A 36 -1.94 -8.79 -17.92
C ASP A 36 -3.11 -9.45 -17.17
N ALA A 37 -3.28 -9.13 -15.89
CA ALA A 37 -4.38 -9.62 -15.06
C ALA A 37 -5.54 -8.61 -14.95
N ASP A 38 -5.31 -7.36 -15.37
CA ASP A 38 -6.15 -6.19 -15.09
C ASP A 38 -6.48 -6.02 -13.59
N VAL A 39 -5.45 -6.09 -12.75
CA VAL A 39 -5.57 -6.04 -11.28
C VAL A 39 -4.72 -4.92 -10.69
N LEU A 40 -5.28 -4.17 -9.74
CA LEU A 40 -4.55 -3.25 -8.87
C LEU A 40 -4.45 -3.83 -7.45
N LEU A 41 -3.24 -4.12 -7.01
CA LEU A 41 -2.93 -4.51 -5.64
C LEU A 41 -2.46 -3.29 -4.85
N VAL A 42 -3.02 -3.12 -3.65
CA VAL A 42 -2.61 -2.13 -2.65
C VAL A 42 -2.22 -2.89 -1.38
N LYS A 43 -0.92 -3.17 -1.24
CA LYS A 43 -0.35 -3.77 -0.05
C LYS A 43 -0.16 -2.69 1.02
N LEU A 44 -0.81 -2.88 2.17
CA LEU A 44 -0.83 -1.93 3.28
C LEU A 44 0.32 -2.17 4.25
N ARG A 45 0.69 -3.44 4.49
CA ARG A 45 1.75 -3.85 5.41
C ARG A 45 2.28 -5.24 5.05
N GLU A 46 3.44 -5.59 5.57
CA GLU A 46 3.99 -6.94 5.45
C GLU A 46 3.22 -7.95 6.31
N GLY A 47 3.18 -9.20 5.86
CA GLY A 47 2.51 -10.29 6.55
C GLY A 47 2.15 -11.44 5.63
N LYS A 48 1.77 -12.57 6.22
CA LYS A 48 1.31 -13.75 5.48
C LYS A 48 -0.20 -13.68 5.30
N LEU A 49 -0.66 -13.73 4.05
CA LEU A 49 -2.07 -13.81 3.72
C LEU A 49 -2.61 -15.20 4.12
N VAL A 50 -3.71 -15.23 4.85
CA VAL A 50 -4.34 -16.49 5.29
C VAL A 50 -5.83 -16.57 4.98
N ASP A 51 -6.47 -15.44 4.69
CA ASP A 51 -7.87 -15.38 4.30
C ASP A 51 -8.13 -14.25 3.29
N SER A 52 -9.27 -14.31 2.61
CA SER A 52 -9.68 -13.33 1.60
C SER A 52 -11.19 -13.20 1.58
N VAL A 53 -11.67 -11.96 1.58
CA VAL A 53 -13.10 -11.66 1.59
C VAL A 53 -13.43 -10.69 0.47
N ASP A 54 -14.43 -11.05 -0.35
CA ASP A 54 -15.07 -10.13 -1.27
C ASP A 54 -15.85 -9.08 -0.47
N VAL A 55 -15.33 -7.85 -0.43
CA VAL A 55 -15.99 -6.76 0.31
C VAL A 55 -17.03 -6.06 -0.55
N ALA A 56 -16.84 -6.10 -1.88
CA ALA A 56 -17.78 -5.67 -2.90
C ALA A 56 -17.43 -6.38 -4.22
N GLU A 57 -18.29 -6.23 -5.24
CA GLU A 57 -17.98 -6.72 -6.59
C GLU A 57 -16.66 -6.10 -7.09
N GLY A 58 -15.70 -6.97 -7.44
CA GLY A 58 -14.38 -6.56 -7.92
C GLY A 58 -13.43 -6.00 -6.86
N LEU A 59 -13.77 -6.07 -5.56
CA LEU A 59 -12.93 -5.58 -4.47
C LEU A 59 -12.76 -6.65 -3.39
N ILE A 60 -11.50 -7.04 -3.15
CA ILE A 60 -11.14 -8.15 -2.25
C ILE A 60 -10.19 -7.63 -1.18
N ALA A 61 -10.44 -8.00 0.07
CA ALA A 61 -9.52 -7.74 1.18
C ALA A 61 -8.82 -9.04 1.58
N HIS A 62 -7.49 -9.04 1.58
CA HIS A 62 -6.68 -10.16 2.06
C HIS A 62 -6.22 -9.92 3.49
N TYR A 63 -6.45 -10.91 4.34
CA TYR A 63 -6.23 -10.83 5.78
C TYR A 63 -5.01 -11.62 6.23
N GLY A 64 -4.36 -11.10 7.28
CA GLY A 64 -3.29 -11.76 8.01
C GLY A 64 -3.79 -12.65 9.14
N GLU A 65 -2.86 -13.38 9.75
CA GLU A 65 -3.14 -14.30 10.88
C GLU A 65 -3.77 -13.59 12.09
N ASP A 66 -3.54 -12.30 12.27
CA ASP A 66 -4.10 -11.48 13.34
C ASP A 66 -5.46 -10.86 12.99
N GLY A 67 -6.03 -11.19 11.82
CA GLY A 67 -7.26 -10.62 11.30
C GLY A 67 -7.11 -9.18 10.79
N SER A 68 -5.87 -8.66 10.66
CA SER A 68 -5.63 -7.36 10.03
C SER A 68 -5.68 -7.46 8.51
N VAL A 69 -6.13 -6.39 7.84
CA VAL A 69 -6.06 -6.28 6.38
C VAL A 69 -4.62 -5.97 5.98
N LEU A 70 -4.04 -6.87 5.19
CA LEU A 70 -2.67 -6.76 4.69
C LEU A 70 -2.63 -6.19 3.27
N GLU A 71 -3.62 -6.53 2.44
CA GLU A 71 -3.66 -6.16 1.03
C GLU A 71 -5.11 -5.97 0.56
N ILE A 72 -5.31 -5.01 -0.34
CA ILE A 72 -6.56 -4.83 -1.09
C ILE A 72 -6.28 -5.14 -2.55
N GLU A 73 -7.13 -5.96 -3.16
CA GLU A 73 -7.11 -6.31 -4.58
C GLU A 73 -8.35 -5.73 -5.27
N ILE A 74 -8.11 -5.01 -6.37
CA ILE A 74 -9.15 -4.44 -7.24
C ILE A 74 -9.07 -5.11 -8.60
N LEU A 75 -10.14 -5.80 -8.99
CA LEU A 75 -10.29 -6.45 -10.29
C LEU A 75 -10.80 -5.46 -11.35
N ASP A 76 -10.58 -5.79 -12.62
CA ASP A 76 -10.92 -4.95 -13.79
C ASP A 76 -10.46 -3.50 -13.61
N ALA A 77 -9.28 -3.32 -13.00
CA ALA A 77 -8.83 -2.04 -12.47
C ALA A 77 -8.73 -0.95 -13.54
N SER A 78 -8.46 -1.31 -14.79
CA SER A 78 -8.44 -0.39 -15.94
C SER A 78 -9.78 0.28 -16.22
N THR A 79 -10.89 -0.32 -15.75
CA THR A 79 -12.26 0.17 -15.97
C THR A 79 -12.79 1.01 -14.81
N VAL A 80 -12.29 0.76 -13.60
CA VAL A 80 -12.77 1.39 -12.36
C VAL A 80 -11.78 2.39 -11.74
N VAL A 81 -10.49 2.33 -12.11
CA VAL A 81 -9.45 3.23 -11.59
C VAL A 81 -8.83 4.06 -12.72
N GLU A 82 -8.79 5.38 -12.53
CA GLU A 82 -8.02 6.28 -13.39
C GLU A 82 -6.51 6.22 -13.05
N LEU A 83 -5.85 5.14 -13.47
CA LEU A 83 -4.46 4.83 -13.12
C LEU A 83 -3.45 5.95 -13.42
N LYS A 84 -3.74 6.81 -14.39
CA LYS A 84 -2.86 7.93 -14.79
C LYS A 84 -2.82 9.06 -13.77
N ASN A 85 -3.85 9.20 -12.94
CA ASN A 85 -4.04 10.33 -12.02
C ASN A 85 -4.19 9.87 -10.57
N LEU A 86 -3.59 8.73 -10.22
CA LEU A 86 -3.70 8.15 -8.89
C LEU A 86 -2.84 8.92 -7.87
N SER A 87 -3.48 9.43 -6.81
CA SER A 87 -2.82 10.16 -5.72
C SER A 87 -3.05 9.48 -4.37
N PHE A 88 -2.02 9.46 -3.52
CA PHE A 88 -2.10 8.90 -2.17
C PHE A 88 -1.67 9.93 -1.12
N SER A 89 -2.29 9.85 0.05
CA SER A 89 -1.93 10.66 1.21
C SER A 89 -1.86 9.78 2.47
N LEU A 90 -0.79 9.93 3.24
CA LEU A 90 -0.54 9.18 4.47
C LEU A 90 -0.70 10.02 5.75
N THR A 91 -1.46 11.12 5.68
CA THR A 91 -1.55 12.13 6.76
C THR A 91 -2.02 11.59 8.12
N GLY A 92 -2.51 10.34 8.22
CA GLY A 92 -2.90 9.71 9.49
C GLY A 92 -2.13 8.44 9.91
N MET A 93 -1.23 7.89 9.09
CA MET A 93 -0.50 6.65 9.43
C MET A 93 0.79 6.90 10.20
N LEU A 94 1.40 8.08 10.02
CA LEU A 94 2.61 8.48 10.74
C LEU A 94 2.20 9.38 11.91
N THR A 95 1.68 8.79 12.99
CA THR A 95 1.61 9.54 14.26
C THR A 95 3.02 9.64 14.81
N SER A 96 3.61 10.84 14.78
CA SER A 96 4.86 11.10 15.49
C SER A 96 4.67 10.71 16.97
N HIS A 97 5.42 9.72 17.44
CA HIS A 97 5.62 9.55 18.88
C HIS A 97 6.37 10.79 19.37
N GLN A 98 5.63 11.78 19.88
CA GLN A 98 6.26 12.76 20.76
C GLN A 98 6.62 12.03 22.05
N THR A 99 7.89 11.71 22.23
CA THR A 99 8.41 11.33 23.54
C THR A 99 8.30 12.56 24.43
N GLU A 100 7.41 12.49 25.43
CA GLU A 100 7.40 13.47 26.51
C GLU A 100 8.79 13.50 27.14
N GLY A 101 9.39 14.69 27.16
CA GLY A 101 10.72 14.90 27.71
C GLY A 101 10.78 14.43 29.15
N VAL A 102 11.65 13.45 29.42
CA VAL A 102 12.14 13.19 30.76
C VAL A 102 12.93 14.43 31.18
N LYS A 103 12.29 15.30 31.99
CA LYS A 103 13.01 16.27 32.79
C LYS A 103 13.91 15.51 33.76
N ALA A 104 15.21 15.64 33.58
CA ALA A 104 16.20 15.45 34.64
C ALA A 104 16.65 16.83 35.13
#